data_AF-A0A563VRT9-F1
#
_entry.id   AF-A0A563VRT9-F1
#
_cell.length_a   1.000
_cell.length_b   1.000
_cell.length_c   1.000
_cell.angle_alpha   90.00
_cell.angle_beta   90.00
_cell.angle_gamma   90.00
#
_symmetry.space_group_name_H-M   'P 1'
#
loop_
_entity.id
_entity.type
_entity.pdbx_description
1 polymer ?
#
loop_
_entity_poly.entity_id
_entity_poly.type
_entity_poly.pdbx_seq_one_letter_code
_entity_poly.pdbx_strand_id
1 'polypeptide(L)' 'MKTTLWSTTNNPSTSWMTDEDWLNLGKSDAWAGKPKSSPENDVLAASMYDLGYSQGGIERSPIREGLTPPPHCK' A
#
# COMPACT_ATOMS: atom_id res chain seq x y z
N MET A 1 3.21 27.16 -1.21
CA MET A 1 3.95 26.53 -0.09
C MET A 1 3.19 25.28 0.31
N LYS A 2 3.90 24.16 0.53
CA LYS A 2 3.32 22.83 0.79
C LYS A 2 2.70 22.81 2.19
N THR A 3 1.44 22.39 2.32
CA THR A 3 0.88 21.99 3.62
C THR A 3 0.15 20.68 3.45
N THR A 4 0.84 19.62 3.83
CA THR A 4 0.35 18.25 3.99
C THR A 4 -0.72 18.23 5.07
N LEU A 5 -1.99 18.22 4.67
CA LEU A 5 -3.13 17.99 5.57
C LEU A 5 -3.37 16.48 5.67
N TRP A 6 -2.50 15.78 6.39
CA TRP A 6 -2.93 14.54 7.03
C TRP A 6 -3.59 14.99 8.33
N SER A 7 -4.90 15.20 8.28
CA SER A 7 -5.65 15.49 9.49
C SER A 7 -5.59 14.24 10.36
N THR A 8 -4.74 14.29 11.40
CA THR A 8 -4.75 13.35 12.52
C THR A 8 -6.08 13.51 13.25
N THR A 9 -7.13 12.88 12.74
CA THR A 9 -8.39 12.76 13.46
C THR A 9 -8.17 11.70 14.53
N ASN A 10 -7.69 12.14 15.70
CA ASN A 10 -7.79 11.39 16.95
C ASN A 10 -9.27 11.27 17.30
N ASN A 11 -9.98 10.34 16.64
CA ASN A 11 -11.29 9.91 17.06
C ASN A 11 -11.12 8.52 17.67
N PRO A 12 -11.43 8.30 18.96
CA PRO A 12 -11.47 6.98 19.57
C PRO A 12 -12.72 6.23 19.09
N SER A 13 -12.87 6.10 17.77
CA SER A 13 -13.86 5.24 17.15
C SER A 13 -13.28 3.84 17.15
N THR A 14 -13.71 3.01 18.10
CA THR A 14 -13.88 1.54 18.16
C THR A 14 -13.46 0.65 16.97
N SER A 15 -12.46 1.02 16.19
CA SER A 15 -11.80 0.22 15.16
C SER A 15 -10.48 -0.20 15.77
N TRP A 16 -10.27 -1.51 15.91
CA TRP A 16 -9.07 -2.07 16.56
C TRP A 16 -7.75 -1.75 15.83
N MET A 17 -7.81 -1.03 14.70
CA MET A 17 -6.68 -0.63 13.89
C MET A 17 -6.78 0.85 13.48
N THR A 18 -5.67 1.57 13.61
CA THR A 18 -5.52 2.94 13.15
C THR A 18 -5.31 3.00 11.62
N ASP A 19 -5.42 4.19 11.04
CA ASP A 19 -5.13 4.42 9.62
C ASP A 19 -3.71 3.94 9.22
N GLU A 20 -2.74 4.11 10.12
CA GLU A 20 -1.36 3.65 9.93
C GLU A 20 -1.26 2.12 9.98
N ASP A 21 -2.02 1.45 10.86
CA ASP A 21 -2.06 -0.01 10.93
C ASP A 21 -2.60 -0.61 9.63
N TRP A 22 -3.66 -0.01 9.05
CA TRP A 22 -4.20 -0.46 7.77
C TRP A 22 -3.20 -0.30 6.63
N LEU A 23 -2.46 0.81 6.60
CA LEU A 23 -1.40 1.05 5.62
C LEU A 23 -0.29 -0.01 5.75
N ASN A 24 0.21 -0.22 6.97
CA ASN A 24 1.26 -1.20 7.24
C ASN A 24 0.81 -2.62 6.91
N LEU A 25 -0.45 -2.96 7.19
CA LEU A 25 -1.05 -4.25 6.85
C LEU A 25 -1.07 -4.47 5.33
N GLY A 26 -1.59 -3.49 4.57
CA GLY A 26 -1.60 -3.56 3.10
C GLY A 26 -0.20 -3.76 2.52
N LYS A 27 0.77 -3.00 3.03
CA LYS A 27 2.18 -3.10 2.61
C LYS A 27 2.75 -4.49 2.87
N SER A 28 2.50 -5.04 4.06
CA SER A 28 2.93 -6.38 4.47
C SER A 28 2.29 -7.48 3.61
N ASP A 29 1.00 -7.37 3.29
CA ASP A 29 0.29 -8.32 2.43
C ASP A 29 0.85 -8.32 1.00
N ALA A 30 1.14 -7.15 0.44
CA ALA A 30 1.80 -7.03 -0.86
C ALA A 30 3.22 -7.63 -0.83
N TRP A 31 3.98 -7.41 0.24
CA TRP A 31 5.27 -8.04 0.44
C TRP A 31 5.18 -9.56 0.56
N ALA A 32 4.13 -10.08 1.20
CA ALA A 32 3.85 -11.52 1.26
C ALA A 32 3.32 -12.07 -0.09
N GLY A 33 2.86 -11.20 -0.99
CA GLY A 33 2.22 -11.60 -2.27
C GLY A 33 0.83 -12.18 -2.07
N LYS A 34 0.16 -11.80 -0.98
CA LYS A 34 -1.22 -12.19 -0.68
C LYS A 34 -2.18 -11.46 -1.64
N PRO A 35 -3.32 -12.06 -2.00
CA PRO A 35 -4.37 -11.32 -2.70
C PRO A 35 -4.89 -10.18 -1.83
N LYS A 36 -5.26 -9.08 -2.48
CA LYS A 36 -5.78 -7.88 -1.85
C LYS A 36 -7.07 -8.18 -1.08
N SER A 37 -7.11 -7.83 0.21
CA SER A 37 -8.25 -8.11 1.10
C SER A 37 -8.67 -6.84 1.86
N SER A 38 -9.07 -5.81 1.11
CA SER A 38 -9.49 -4.53 1.69
C SER A 38 -10.81 -4.69 2.46
N PRO A 39 -10.97 -4.01 3.62
CA PRO A 39 -12.21 -4.04 4.38
C PRO A 39 -13.37 -3.40 3.60
N GLU A 40 -14.54 -4.05 3.58
CA GLU A 40 -15.70 -3.59 2.79
C GLU A 40 -16.56 -2.54 3.51
N ASN A 41 -16.54 -2.54 4.85
CA ASN A 41 -17.43 -1.73 5.68
C ASN A 41 -16.82 -0.42 6.18
N ASP A 42 -15.54 -0.17 5.87
CA ASP A 42 -14.82 1.02 6.27
C ASP A 42 -14.01 1.56 5.09
N VAL A 43 -14.55 2.61 4.48
CA VAL A 43 -13.98 3.25 3.28
C VAL A 43 -12.61 3.86 3.54
N LEU A 44 -12.37 4.37 4.76
CA LEU A 44 -11.08 4.96 5.14
C LEU A 44 -10.04 3.86 5.32
N ALA A 45 -10.38 2.82 6.06
CA ALA A 45 -9.52 1.64 6.22
C ALA A 45 -9.19 0.98 4.88
N ALA A 46 -10.18 0.86 3.98
CA ALA A 46 -9.99 0.33 2.64
C ALA A 46 -8.99 1.17 1.84
N SER A 47 -9.13 2.49 1.88
CA SER A 47 -8.25 3.42 1.18
C SER A 47 -6.81 3.35 1.72
N MET A 48 -6.63 3.27 3.04
CA MET A 48 -5.32 3.16 3.68
C MET A 48 -4.64 1.82 3.37
N TYR A 49 -5.39 0.71 3.43
CA TYR A 49 -4.89 -0.61 3.03
C TYR A 49 -4.47 -0.66 1.56
N ASP A 50 -5.31 -0.12 0.66
CA ASP A 50 -5.05 -0.06 -0.77
C ASP A 50 -3.77 0.73 -1.10
N LEU A 51 -3.57 1.85 -0.41
CA LEU A 51 -2.37 2.67 -0.52
C LEU A 51 -1.13 1.88 -0.08
N GLY A 52 -1.19 1.24 1.08
CA GLY A 52 -0.09 0.43 1.61
C GLY A 52 0.26 -0.76 0.70
N TYR A 53 -0.75 -1.47 0.21
CA TYR A 53 -0.57 -2.61 -0.70
C TYR A 53 0.10 -2.20 -2.01
N SER A 54 -0.30 -1.06 -2.57
CA SER A 54 0.33 -0.50 -3.77
C SER A 54 1.80 -0.15 -3.52
N GLN A 55 2.11 0.48 -2.39
CA GLN A 55 3.49 0.80 -2.00
C GLN A 55 4.35 -0.47 -1.83
N GLY A 56 3.80 -1.51 -1.17
CA GLY A 56 4.51 -2.77 -0.97
C GLY A 56 4.81 -3.51 -2.27
N GLY A 57 3.92 -3.44 -3.26
CA GLY A 57 4.13 -4.03 -4.59
C GLY A 57 5.25 -3.33 -5.38
N ILE A 58 5.36 -2.00 -5.26
CA ILE A 58 6.43 -1.21 -5.89
C ILE A 58 7.77 -1.51 -5.24
N GLU A 59 7.84 -1.54 -3.91
CA GLU A 59 9.07 -1.79 -3.16
C GLU A 59 9.59 -3.23 -3.32
N ARG A 60 8.69 -4.21 -3.40
CA ARG A 60 9.07 -5.61 -3.66
C ARG A 60 9.52 -5.83 -5.09
N SER A 61 9.02 -5.06 -6.05
CA SER A 61 9.42 -5.18 -7.45
C SER A 61 10.82 -4.59 -7.59
N PRO A 62 11.88 -5.40 -7.79
CA PRO A 62 13.18 -4.85 -8.10
C PRO A 62 13.05 -4.37 -9.54
N ILE A 63 12.73 -3.09 -9.74
CA ILE A 63 12.79 -2.36 -11.02
C ILE A 63 12.68 -3.36 -12.18
N ARG A 64 11.47 -3.85 -12.46
CA ARG A 64 11.24 -4.67 -13.65
C ARG A 64 11.20 -3.79 -14.91
N GLU A 65 12.12 -2.83 -14.95
CA GLU A 65 12.54 -2.01 -16.09
C GLU A 65 14.08 -1.93 -16.12
N GLY A 66 14.76 -2.98 -15.65
CA GLY A 66 16.04 -3.35 -16.24
C GLY A 66 15.80 -3.77 -17.69
N LEU A 67 15.82 -2.79 -18.58
CA LEU A 67 16.02 -2.92 -20.02
C LEU A 67 17.10 -3.98 -20.29
N THR A 68 16.68 -5.23 -20.47
CA THR A 68 17.49 -6.19 -21.21
C THR A 68 17.24 -5.85 -22.67
N PRO A 69 18.24 -5.38 -23.44
CA PRO A 69 18.07 -5.28 -24.88
C PRO A 69 17.68 -6.68 -25.38
N PRO A 70 16.81 -6.78 -26.40
CA PRO A 70 16.45 -8.06 -26.98
C PRO A 70 17.74 -8.82 -27.34
N PRO A 71 17.77 -10.16 -27.22
CA PRO A 71 18.93 -10.91 -27.65
C PRO A 71 19.16 -10.57 -29.12
N HIS A 72 20.21 -9.80 -29.41
CA HIS A 72 20.76 -9.73 -30.75
C HIS A 72 21.17 -11.16 -31.08
N CYS A 73 20.35 -11.81 -31.89
CA CYS A 73 20.76 -12.97 -32.66
C CYS A 73 22.06 -12.60 -33.39
N LYS A 74 22.99 -13.55 -33.34
CA LYS A 74 24.35 -13.53 -33.88
C LYS A 74 24.55 -12.72 -35.17
#